data_AF-A0A1Q5MML9-F1
#
_entry.id   AF-A0A1Q5MML9-F1
#
_cell.length_a   1.000
_cell.length_b   1.000
_cell.length_c   1.000
_cell.angle_alpha   90.00
_cell.angle_beta   90.00
_cell.angle_gamma   90.00
#
_symmetry.space_group_name_H-M   'P 1'
#
loop_
_entity.id
_entity.type
_entity.pdbx_description
1 polymer ?
#
loop_
_entity_poly.entity_id
_entity_poly.type
_entity_poly.pdbx_seq_one_letter_code
_entity_poly.pdbx_strand_id
1 'polypeptide(L)'
;MAFNVAQTQATTEKLNTGVTTMSAKLDLIGPAVEKAMNHWYIPDAIAKPVIWAANKLIELGSWILDKVVECLKGVAAPVMFFLDAQDWQGSSIRGKASGVAGNVAGEALKAPLSWTGEGATAYTGAVKGQPTAATQIETTSDKLATALTVCAVAGAAFYLALLAVLIKAIVVMVAAAAAAATGVGAPVGFAAAVGEALSDAGIITGLVVTLVGVLTAQATQMAVIKGEANDSSAFPGGKWPSATV
;
A
#
# COMPACT_ATOMS: atom_id res chain seq x y z
N MET A 1 11.41 -6.87 -3.30
CA MET A 1 11.92 -5.48 -3.16
C MET A 1 11.87 -5.11 -1.69
N ALA A 2 12.92 -4.51 -1.14
CA ALA A 2 12.88 -3.93 0.20
C ALA A 2 12.07 -2.62 0.17
N PHE A 3 11.28 -2.35 1.20
CA PHE A 3 10.52 -1.10 1.31
C PHE A 3 11.46 0.08 1.58
N ASN A 4 11.21 1.22 0.96
CA ASN A 4 12.01 2.43 1.11
C ASN A 4 11.10 3.65 1.32
N VAL A 5 11.13 4.19 2.54
CA VAL A 5 10.30 5.33 2.98
C VAL A 5 10.51 6.55 2.08
N ALA A 6 11.77 6.87 1.75
CA ALA A 6 12.10 8.03 0.92
C ALA A 6 11.57 7.88 -0.52
N GLN A 7 11.62 6.67 -1.09
CA GLN A 7 11.04 6.40 -2.40
C GLN A 7 9.51 6.55 -2.38
N THR A 8 8.84 6.08 -1.31
CA THR A 8 7.39 6.25 -1.16
C THR A 8 7.03 7.73 -1.04
N GLN A 9 7.74 8.51 -0.22
CA GLN A 9 7.52 9.95 -0.08
C GLN A 9 7.72 10.71 -1.40
N ALA A 10 8.83 10.44 -2.11
CA ALA A 10 9.10 11.05 -3.41
C ALA A 10 8.03 10.68 -4.45
N THR A 11 7.48 9.47 -4.38
CA THR A 11 6.37 9.03 -5.24
C THR A 11 5.10 9.83 -4.93
N THR A 12 4.78 10.03 -3.65
CA THR A 12 3.64 10.84 -3.21
C THR A 12 3.75 12.30 -3.67
N GLU A 13 4.92 12.91 -3.55
CA GLU A 13 5.16 14.28 -4.02
C GLU A 13 4.94 14.41 -5.54
N LYS A 14 5.46 13.43 -6.30
CA LYS A 14 5.26 13.38 -7.75
C LYS A 14 3.80 13.16 -8.14
N LEU A 15 3.07 12.33 -7.39
CA LEU A 15 1.63 12.14 -7.59
C LEU A 15 0.87 13.45 -7.36
N ASN A 16 1.13 14.16 -6.27
CA ASN A 16 0.50 15.45 -5.98
C ASN A 16 0.77 16.49 -7.09
N THR A 17 2.03 16.59 -7.53
CA THR A 17 2.41 17.47 -8.64
C THR A 17 1.75 17.06 -9.95
N GLY A 18 1.67 15.75 -10.20
CA GLY A 18 1.03 15.17 -11.38
C GLY A 18 -0.47 15.47 -11.42
N VAL A 19 -1.17 15.41 -10.28
CA VAL A 19 -2.59 15.76 -10.16
C VAL A 19 -2.82 17.21 -10.59
N THR A 20 -2.04 18.16 -10.04
CA THR A 20 -2.13 19.56 -10.44
C THR A 20 -1.84 19.76 -11.92
N THR A 21 -0.82 19.06 -12.44
CA THR A 21 -0.44 19.15 -13.86
C THR A 21 -1.55 18.60 -14.76
N MET A 22 -2.12 17.44 -14.43
CA MET A 22 -3.19 16.81 -15.21
C MET A 22 -4.44 17.67 -15.22
N SER A 23 -4.84 18.23 -14.06
CA SER A 23 -5.94 19.20 -13.97
C SER A 23 -5.72 20.37 -14.91
N ALA A 24 -4.54 21.01 -14.83
CA ALA A 24 -4.21 22.14 -15.70
C ALA A 24 -4.22 21.77 -17.20
N LYS A 25 -3.89 20.51 -17.57
CA LYS A 25 -3.96 20.06 -18.96
C LYS A 25 -5.39 19.75 -19.41
N LEU A 26 -6.23 19.20 -18.53
CA LEU A 26 -7.67 18.99 -18.79
C LEU A 26 -8.36 20.32 -19.13
N ASP A 27 -8.09 21.35 -18.34
CA ASP A 27 -8.70 22.68 -18.51
C ASP A 27 -8.34 23.35 -19.84
N LEU A 28 -7.24 22.94 -20.47
CA LEU A 28 -6.81 23.48 -21.77
C LEU A 28 -7.54 22.84 -22.96
N ILE A 29 -8.09 21.63 -22.81
CA ILE A 29 -8.66 20.89 -23.95
C ILE A 29 -9.91 21.57 -24.50
N GLY A 30 -10.87 21.91 -23.65
CA GLY A 30 -12.14 22.52 -24.07
C GLY A 30 -11.91 23.80 -24.89
N PRO A 31 -11.22 24.82 -24.34
CA PRO A 31 -10.92 26.05 -25.07
C PRO A 31 -10.10 25.84 -26.34
N ALA A 32 -9.15 24.90 -26.34
CA ALA A 32 -8.35 24.60 -27.53
C ALA A 32 -9.20 24.00 -28.66
N VAL A 33 -10.14 23.11 -28.32
CA VAL A 33 -11.05 22.47 -29.28
C VAL A 33 -12.09 23.45 -29.79
N GLU A 34 -12.67 24.27 -28.91
CA GLU A 34 -13.58 25.34 -29.32
C GLU A 34 -12.89 26.30 -30.28
N LYS A 35 -11.69 26.77 -29.94
CA LYS A 35 -10.91 27.65 -30.81
C LYS A 35 -10.57 27.00 -32.15
N ALA A 36 -10.20 25.73 -32.15
CA ALA A 36 -9.78 25.04 -33.37
C ALA A 36 -10.97 24.67 -34.27
N MET A 37 -12.12 24.29 -33.70
CA MET A 37 -13.26 23.76 -34.45
C MET A 37 -14.31 24.83 -34.79
N ASN A 38 -14.31 25.98 -34.10
CA ASN A 38 -15.25 27.08 -34.34
C ASN A 38 -14.77 28.03 -35.46
N HIS A 39 -14.52 27.47 -36.64
CA HIS A 39 -14.16 28.22 -37.84
C HIS A 39 -15.14 27.95 -38.98
N TRP A 40 -15.49 28.99 -39.74
CA TRP A 40 -16.45 28.91 -40.84
C TRP A 40 -16.08 27.89 -41.93
N TYR A 41 -14.80 27.59 -42.08
CA TYR A 41 -14.28 26.67 -43.08
C TYR A 41 -14.22 25.20 -42.62
N ILE A 42 -14.56 24.91 -41.35
CA ILE A 42 -14.56 23.54 -40.82
C ILE A 42 -15.96 22.95 -40.96
N PRO A 43 -16.13 21.84 -41.71
CA PRO A 43 -17.43 21.20 -41.84
C PRO A 43 -17.92 20.62 -40.51
N ASP A 44 -19.23 20.72 -40.29
CA ASP A 44 -19.94 20.10 -39.15
C ASP A 44 -19.63 18.61 -38.97
N ALA A 45 -19.43 17.89 -40.07
CA ALA A 45 -19.09 16.47 -40.08
C ALA A 45 -17.74 16.16 -39.43
N ILE A 46 -16.84 17.15 -39.34
CA ILE A 46 -15.55 17.05 -38.65
C ILE A 46 -15.63 17.67 -37.25
N ALA A 47 -16.27 18.85 -37.13
CA ALA A 47 -16.36 19.55 -35.85
C ALA A 47 -17.10 18.73 -34.77
N LYS A 48 -18.25 18.13 -35.10
CA LYS A 48 -19.07 17.40 -34.11
C LYS A 48 -18.36 16.18 -33.50
N PRO A 49 -17.75 15.26 -34.27
CA PRO A 49 -16.99 14.15 -33.71
C PRO A 49 -15.79 14.59 -32.85
N VAL A 50 -15.09 15.65 -33.25
CA VAL A 50 -13.95 16.17 -32.49
C VAL A 50 -14.41 16.75 -31.15
N ILE A 51 -15.46 17.58 -31.14
CA ILE A 51 -16.03 18.14 -29.90
C ILE A 51 -16.53 17.01 -29.00
N TRP A 52 -17.22 16.01 -29.54
CA TRP A 52 -17.66 14.84 -28.78
C TRP A 52 -16.48 14.09 -28.14
N ALA A 53 -15.43 13.81 -28.92
CA ALA A 53 -14.26 13.08 -28.44
C ALA A 53 -13.47 13.88 -27.39
N ALA A 54 -13.37 15.20 -27.56
CA ALA A 54 -12.77 16.10 -26.58
C ALA A 54 -13.55 16.11 -25.26
N ASN A 55 -14.87 16.22 -25.30
CA ASN A 55 -15.71 16.15 -24.10
C ASN A 55 -15.59 14.80 -23.39
N LYS A 56 -15.52 13.71 -24.16
CA LYS A 56 -15.29 12.37 -23.59
C LYS A 56 -13.91 12.23 -22.97
N LEU A 57 -12.88 12.80 -23.57
CA LEU A 57 -11.54 12.83 -23.00
C LEU A 57 -11.49 13.63 -21.69
N ILE A 58 -12.19 14.78 -21.62
CA ILE A 58 -12.32 15.58 -20.40
C ILE A 58 -13.04 14.77 -19.31
N GLU A 59 -14.17 14.14 -19.63
CA GLU A 59 -14.92 13.30 -18.69
C GLU A 59 -14.06 12.17 -18.11
N LEU A 60 -13.37 11.41 -18.97
CA LEU A 60 -12.50 10.32 -18.55
C LEU A 60 -11.28 10.82 -17.78
N GLY A 61 -10.66 11.92 -18.21
CA GLY A 61 -9.52 12.51 -17.52
C GLY A 61 -9.88 13.03 -16.14
N SER A 62 -11.04 13.69 -15.98
CA SER A 62 -11.56 14.10 -14.68
C SER A 62 -11.84 12.88 -13.78
N TRP A 63 -12.43 11.82 -14.33
CA TRP A 63 -12.64 10.58 -13.57
C TRP A 63 -11.31 9.96 -13.10
N ILE A 64 -10.29 9.91 -13.96
CA ILE A 64 -8.95 9.42 -13.59
C ILE A 64 -8.38 10.28 -12.47
N LEU A 65 -8.46 11.61 -12.61
CA LEU A 65 -7.96 12.56 -11.62
C LEU A 65 -8.63 12.35 -10.26
N ASP A 66 -9.96 12.27 -10.24
CA ASP A 66 -10.75 12.05 -9.03
C ASP A 66 -10.37 10.73 -8.36
N LYS A 67 -10.16 9.66 -9.13
CA LYS A 67 -9.75 8.36 -8.59
C LYS A 67 -8.34 8.38 -8.02
N VAL A 68 -7.41 9.07 -8.67
CA VAL A 68 -6.05 9.25 -8.13
C VAL A 68 -6.11 10.04 -6.81
N VAL A 69 -6.87 11.13 -6.76
CA VAL A 69 -7.06 11.94 -5.54
C VAL A 69 -7.72 11.12 -4.43
N GLU A 70 -8.73 10.31 -4.76
CA GLU A 70 -9.37 9.40 -3.81
C GLU A 70 -8.36 8.40 -3.23
N CYS A 71 -7.52 7.80 -4.08
CA CYS A 71 -6.47 6.88 -3.64
C CYS A 71 -5.43 7.56 -2.74
N LEU A 72 -5.08 8.82 -3.02
CA LEU A 72 -4.09 9.57 -2.24
C LEU A 72 -4.52 9.84 -0.78
N LYS A 73 -5.82 9.74 -0.45
CA LYS A 73 -6.30 9.85 0.93
C LYS A 73 -5.65 8.82 1.87
N GLY A 74 -5.25 7.66 1.35
CA GLY A 74 -4.62 6.58 2.10
C GLY A 74 -3.08 6.53 2.00
N VAL A 75 -2.43 7.57 1.48
CA VAL A 75 -1.01 7.49 1.08
C VAL A 75 -0.02 7.31 2.23
N ALA A 76 -0.42 7.66 3.46
CA ALA A 76 0.39 7.43 4.65
C ALA A 76 0.44 5.94 5.07
N ALA A 77 -0.56 5.14 4.69
CA ALA A 77 -0.72 3.77 5.19
C ALA A 77 0.49 2.86 4.94
N PRO A 78 1.14 2.84 3.75
CA PRO A 78 2.30 1.98 3.52
C PRO A 78 3.48 2.28 4.45
N VAL A 79 3.72 3.57 4.74
CA VAL A 79 4.79 3.99 5.65
C VAL A 79 4.46 3.58 7.08
N MET A 80 3.21 3.79 7.52
CA MET A 80 2.77 3.38 8.87
C MET A 80 2.89 1.86 9.05
N PHE A 81 2.43 1.06 8.08
CA PHE A 81 2.59 -0.39 8.15
C PHE A 81 4.06 -0.82 8.23
N PHE A 82 4.95 -0.15 7.49
CA PHE A 82 6.38 -0.46 7.58
C PHE A 82 6.95 -0.13 8.96
N LEU A 83 6.65 1.05 9.51
CA LEU A 83 7.13 1.46 10.83
C LEU A 83 6.61 0.52 11.93
N ASP A 84 5.31 0.21 11.91
CA ASP A 84 4.71 -0.73 12.85
C ASP A 84 5.35 -2.12 12.72
N ALA A 85 5.65 -2.58 11.50
CA ALA A 85 6.36 -3.84 11.29
C ALA A 85 7.76 -3.85 11.95
N GLN A 86 8.50 -2.74 11.82
CA GLN A 86 9.82 -2.60 12.46
C GLN A 86 9.71 -2.61 13.99
N ASP A 87 8.66 -2.00 14.55
CA ASP A 87 8.44 -2.03 16.01
C ASP A 87 8.12 -3.44 16.51
N TRP A 88 7.26 -4.18 15.80
CA TRP A 88 6.96 -5.58 16.14
C TRP A 88 8.16 -6.50 16.02
N GLN A 89 8.95 -6.36 14.96
CA GLN A 89 10.13 -7.19 14.72
C GLN A 89 11.36 -6.76 15.54
N GLY A 90 11.37 -5.51 16.00
CA GLY A 90 12.52 -4.88 16.62
C GLY A 90 12.81 -5.34 18.04
N SER A 91 13.76 -4.64 18.66
CA SER A 91 14.22 -4.93 20.02
C SER A 91 13.18 -4.65 21.11
N SER A 92 12.12 -3.90 20.79
CA SER A 92 11.09 -3.48 21.75
C SER A 92 10.11 -4.60 22.10
N ILE A 93 9.73 -5.44 21.14
CA ILE A 93 8.74 -6.52 21.31
C ILE A 93 9.40 -7.88 21.10
N ARG A 94 9.67 -8.26 19.85
CA ARG A 94 10.27 -9.56 19.51
C ARG A 94 11.60 -9.77 20.25
N GLY A 95 12.48 -8.77 20.25
CA GLY A 95 13.78 -8.88 20.93
C GLY A 95 13.66 -9.11 22.44
N LYS A 96 12.67 -8.49 23.11
CA LYS A 96 12.43 -8.74 24.54
C LYS A 96 11.88 -10.13 24.79
N ALA A 97 10.92 -10.57 23.98
CA ALA A 97 10.34 -11.91 24.09
C ALA A 97 11.41 -12.99 23.89
N SER A 98 12.22 -12.86 22.84
CA SER A 98 13.34 -13.76 22.56
C SER A 98 14.39 -13.73 23.68
N GLY A 99 14.69 -12.55 24.23
CA GLY A 99 15.58 -12.40 25.38
C GLY A 99 15.07 -13.10 26.64
N VAL A 100 13.75 -13.01 26.94
CA VAL A 100 13.14 -13.76 28.03
C VAL A 100 13.24 -15.25 27.77
N ALA A 101 12.90 -15.72 26.57
CA ALA A 101 12.98 -17.13 26.19
C ALA A 101 14.40 -17.69 26.39
N GLY A 102 15.42 -16.94 25.95
CA GLY A 102 16.82 -17.30 26.12
C GLY A 102 17.29 -17.29 27.56
N ASN A 103 16.88 -16.31 28.37
CA ASN A 103 17.35 -16.17 29.76
C ASN A 103 16.71 -17.17 30.73
N VAL A 104 15.48 -17.60 30.46
CA VAL A 104 14.73 -18.54 31.33
C VAL A 104 14.74 -19.98 30.82
N ALA A 105 15.45 -20.24 29.70
CA ALA A 105 15.73 -21.58 29.24
C ALA A 105 16.53 -22.35 30.30
N GLY A 106 16.18 -23.63 30.52
CA GLY A 106 16.79 -24.44 31.58
C GLY A 106 18.31 -24.53 31.50
N GLU A 107 18.87 -24.44 30.30
CA GLU A 107 20.32 -24.46 30.02
C GLU A 107 21.01 -23.12 30.32
N ALA A 108 20.25 -22.02 30.31
CA ALA A 108 20.74 -20.67 30.55
C ALA A 108 20.60 -20.22 32.01
N LEU A 109 19.78 -20.93 32.80
CA LEU A 109 19.62 -20.68 34.24
C LEU A 109 20.92 -20.99 34.99
N LYS A 110 21.77 -19.98 35.13
CA LYS A 110 23.00 -20.05 35.93
C LYS A 110 22.71 -19.56 37.34
N ALA A 111 22.69 -20.47 38.31
CA ALA A 111 22.76 -20.09 39.70
C ALA A 111 24.20 -19.62 40.03
N PRO A 112 24.38 -18.50 40.77
CA PRO A 112 25.72 -18.02 41.18
C PRO A 112 26.52 -19.03 42.02
N LEU A 113 25.83 -20.02 42.59
CA LEU A 113 26.34 -21.13 43.39
C LEU A 113 25.66 -22.43 42.91
N SER A 114 26.20 -23.60 43.26
CA SER A 114 25.54 -24.89 43.01
C SER A 114 24.26 -24.99 43.86
N TRP A 115 23.11 -24.59 43.29
CA TRP A 115 21.80 -24.73 43.93
C TRP A 115 21.19 -26.07 43.54
N THR A 116 21.06 -26.97 44.52
CA THR A 116 20.51 -28.32 44.35
C THR A 116 19.49 -28.62 45.46
N GLY A 117 18.74 -29.72 45.32
CA GLY A 117 17.71 -30.13 46.28
C GLY A 117 16.29 -29.80 45.82
N GLU A 118 15.30 -30.10 46.66
CA GLU A 118 13.87 -30.02 46.31
C GLU A 118 13.43 -28.63 45.84
N GLY A 119 13.93 -27.56 46.48
CA GLY A 119 13.63 -26.18 46.08
C GLY A 119 14.15 -25.83 44.67
N ALA A 120 15.35 -26.30 44.33
CA ALA A 120 15.93 -26.10 42.99
C ALA A 120 15.14 -26.88 41.93
N THR A 121 14.73 -28.12 42.25
CA THR A 121 13.87 -28.94 41.38
C THR A 121 12.48 -28.32 41.19
N ALA A 122 11.87 -27.83 42.26
CA ALA A 122 10.56 -27.18 42.20
C ALA A 122 10.59 -25.90 41.36
N TYR A 123 11.60 -25.05 41.56
CA TYR A 123 11.78 -23.84 40.76
C TYR A 123 12.01 -24.16 39.29
N THR A 124 13.01 -25.00 38.97
CA THR A 124 13.30 -25.38 37.57
C THR A 124 12.11 -26.03 36.87
N GLY A 125 11.28 -26.79 37.60
CA GLY A 125 9.99 -27.27 37.12
C GLY A 125 8.98 -26.15 36.84
N ALA A 126 8.85 -25.18 37.75
CA ALA A 126 7.90 -24.06 37.62
C ALA A 126 8.25 -23.10 36.46
N VAL A 127 9.54 -22.75 36.27
CA VAL A 127 9.96 -21.85 35.17
C VAL A 127 9.91 -22.48 33.78
N LYS A 128 9.78 -23.82 33.65
CA LYS A 128 9.82 -24.52 32.36
C LYS A 128 8.76 -24.06 31.34
N GLY A 129 7.64 -23.50 31.81
CA GLY A 129 6.59 -22.96 30.93
C GLY A 129 6.91 -21.57 30.33
N GLN A 130 7.81 -20.80 30.96
CA GLN A 130 8.09 -19.42 30.57
C GLN A 130 8.79 -19.28 29.20
N PRO A 131 9.77 -20.13 28.83
CA PRO A 131 10.36 -20.08 27.48
C PRO A 131 9.31 -20.32 26.40
N THR A 132 8.39 -21.27 26.60
CA THR A 132 7.31 -21.57 25.65
C THR A 132 6.39 -20.37 25.47
N ALA A 133 5.97 -19.72 26.56
CA ALA A 133 5.14 -18.51 26.51
C ALA A 133 5.85 -17.36 25.79
N ALA A 134 7.14 -17.16 26.07
CA ALA A 134 7.97 -16.15 25.43
C ALA A 134 8.13 -16.40 23.91
N THR A 135 8.38 -17.66 23.51
CA THR A 135 8.49 -18.07 22.11
C THR A 135 7.18 -17.91 21.35
N GLN A 136 6.02 -18.12 22.00
CA GLN A 136 4.72 -17.83 21.38
C GLN A 136 4.60 -16.35 21.03
N ILE A 137 4.96 -15.44 21.96
CA ILE A 137 4.96 -13.99 21.70
C ILE A 137 5.93 -13.63 20.56
N GLU A 138 7.15 -14.19 20.56
CA GLU A 138 8.12 -14.00 19.49
C GLU A 138 7.52 -14.39 18.13
N THR A 139 6.94 -15.58 18.04
CA THR A 139 6.36 -16.13 16.81
C THR A 139 5.18 -15.30 16.32
N THR A 140 4.27 -14.89 17.20
CA THR A 140 3.13 -14.05 16.85
C THR A 140 3.59 -12.66 16.39
N SER A 141 4.61 -12.10 17.03
CA SER A 141 5.22 -10.81 16.64
C SER A 141 5.82 -10.89 15.24
N ASP A 142 6.54 -11.97 14.92
CA ASP A 142 7.12 -12.20 13.58
C ASP A 142 6.06 -12.29 12.48
N LYS A 143 4.94 -12.99 12.75
CA LYS A 143 3.82 -13.08 11.80
C LYS A 143 3.18 -11.73 11.56
N LEU A 144 2.96 -10.93 12.62
CA LEU A 144 2.37 -9.60 12.50
C LEU A 144 3.28 -8.63 11.74
N ALA A 145 4.58 -8.61 12.04
CA ALA A 145 5.55 -7.81 11.31
C ALA A 145 5.61 -8.19 9.82
N THR A 146 5.53 -9.49 9.51
CA THR A 146 5.50 -9.99 8.13
C THR A 146 4.25 -9.49 7.39
N ALA A 147 3.07 -9.63 8.01
CA ALA A 147 1.81 -9.18 7.43
C ALA A 147 1.82 -7.68 7.13
N LEU A 148 2.27 -6.86 8.09
CA LEU A 148 2.43 -5.42 7.95
C LEU A 148 3.43 -5.06 6.84
N THR A 149 4.56 -5.77 6.74
CA THR A 149 5.55 -5.56 5.68
C THR A 149 4.97 -5.84 4.30
N VAL A 150 4.15 -6.89 4.15
CA VAL A 150 3.47 -7.19 2.89
C VAL A 150 2.51 -6.07 2.50
N CYS A 151 1.71 -5.56 3.45
CA CYS A 151 0.84 -4.39 3.22
C CYS A 151 1.65 -3.15 2.79
N ALA A 152 2.78 -2.89 3.43
CA ALA A 152 3.66 -1.76 3.10
C ALA A 152 4.19 -1.87 1.67
N VAL A 153 4.74 -3.02 1.28
CA VAL A 153 5.30 -3.25 -0.05
C VAL A 153 4.22 -3.19 -1.13
N ALA A 154 3.06 -3.82 -0.90
CA ALA A 154 1.95 -3.78 -1.84
C ALA A 154 1.41 -2.36 -2.03
N GLY A 155 1.27 -1.59 -0.95
CA GLY A 155 0.87 -0.20 -1.00
C GLY A 155 1.87 0.68 -1.75
N ALA A 156 3.17 0.53 -1.50
CA ALA A 156 4.20 1.26 -2.24
C ALA A 156 4.18 0.93 -3.75
N ALA A 157 4.05 -0.35 -4.11
CA ALA A 157 3.94 -0.77 -5.50
C ALA A 157 2.70 -0.20 -6.18
N PHE A 158 1.57 -0.16 -5.48
CA PHE A 158 0.33 0.46 -5.96
C PHE A 158 0.52 1.95 -6.29
N TYR A 159 1.11 2.74 -5.39
CA TYR A 159 1.34 4.17 -5.65
C TYR A 159 2.36 4.42 -6.76
N LEU A 160 3.39 3.57 -6.88
CA LEU A 160 4.32 3.63 -8.01
C LEU A 160 3.61 3.37 -9.35
N ALA A 161 2.72 2.38 -9.39
CA ALA A 161 1.94 2.07 -10.58
C ALA A 161 0.95 3.19 -10.92
N LEU A 162 0.26 3.76 -9.91
CA LEU A 162 -0.59 4.94 -10.10
C LEU A 162 0.19 6.12 -10.67
N LEU A 163 1.42 6.36 -10.20
CA LEU A 163 2.26 7.43 -10.73
C LEU A 163 2.57 7.21 -12.22
N ALA A 164 2.87 5.97 -12.62
CA ALA A 164 3.12 5.65 -14.02
C ALA A 164 1.90 5.91 -14.90
N VAL A 165 0.70 5.53 -14.45
CA VAL A 165 -0.56 5.82 -15.15
C VAL A 165 -0.79 7.32 -15.25
N LEU A 166 -0.57 8.07 -14.17
CA LEU A 166 -0.76 9.52 -14.16
C LEU A 166 0.18 10.24 -15.14
N ILE A 167 1.46 9.85 -15.18
CA ILE A 167 2.44 10.40 -16.13
C ILE A 167 1.99 10.12 -17.57
N LYS A 168 1.56 8.89 -17.85
CA LYS A 168 1.07 8.48 -19.17
C LYS A 168 -0.17 9.30 -19.58
N ALA A 169 -1.15 9.45 -18.68
CA ALA A 169 -2.33 10.25 -18.91
C ALA A 169 -1.96 11.72 -19.23
N ILE A 170 -1.01 12.32 -18.51
CA ILE A 170 -0.54 13.70 -18.80
C ILE A 170 0.03 13.79 -20.22
N VAL A 171 0.83 12.81 -20.65
CA VAL A 171 1.41 12.78 -22.01
C VAL A 171 0.32 12.71 -23.08
N VAL A 172 -0.70 11.87 -22.86
CA VAL A 172 -1.86 11.74 -23.76
C VAL A 172 -2.60 13.08 -23.89
N MET A 173 -2.81 13.78 -22.77
CA MET A 173 -3.48 15.08 -22.75
C MET A 173 -2.70 16.15 -23.52
N VAL A 174 -1.37 16.16 -23.40
CA VAL A 174 -0.50 17.05 -24.18
C VAL A 174 -0.59 16.73 -25.68
N ALA A 175 -0.57 15.45 -26.04
CA ALA A 175 -0.70 15.03 -27.44
C ALA A 175 -2.07 15.41 -28.03
N ALA A 176 -3.15 15.24 -27.27
CA ALA A 176 -4.51 15.63 -27.68
C ALA A 176 -4.62 17.14 -27.90
N ALA A 177 -4.07 17.96 -27.00
CA ALA A 177 -4.03 19.41 -27.17
C ALA A 177 -3.22 19.83 -28.40
N ALA A 178 -2.09 19.17 -28.67
CA ALA A 178 -1.30 19.41 -29.88
C ALA A 178 -2.06 19.02 -31.16
N ALA A 179 -2.75 17.87 -31.15
CA ALA A 179 -3.57 17.42 -32.28
C ALA A 179 -4.71 18.41 -32.58
N ALA A 180 -5.35 18.97 -31.54
CA ALA A 180 -6.38 20.00 -31.67
C ALA A 180 -5.85 21.24 -32.43
N ALA A 181 -4.63 21.68 -32.13
CA ALA A 181 -4.02 22.85 -32.77
C ALA A 181 -3.78 22.66 -34.28
N THR A 182 -3.67 21.41 -34.76
CA THR A 182 -3.44 21.12 -36.19
C THR A 182 -4.72 21.10 -37.03
N GLY A 183 -5.90 21.02 -36.41
CA GLY A 183 -7.21 20.94 -37.07
C GLY A 183 -7.46 19.61 -37.82
N VAL A 184 -6.62 19.28 -38.81
CA VAL A 184 -6.76 18.09 -39.66
C VAL A 184 -6.45 16.79 -38.91
N GLY A 185 -5.50 16.82 -37.97
CA GLY A 185 -5.15 15.67 -37.13
C GLY A 185 -6.08 15.47 -35.92
N ALA A 186 -6.98 16.42 -35.65
CA ALA A 186 -7.80 16.41 -34.43
C ALA A 186 -8.70 15.18 -34.30
N PRO A 187 -9.44 14.71 -35.32
CA PRO A 187 -10.32 13.55 -35.16
C PRO A 187 -9.57 12.28 -34.75
N VAL A 188 -8.44 12.01 -35.40
CA VAL A 188 -7.62 10.82 -35.13
C VAL A 188 -6.90 10.96 -33.78
N GLY A 189 -6.34 12.14 -33.48
CA GLY A 189 -5.66 12.40 -32.22
C GLY A 189 -6.57 12.25 -31.00
N PHE A 190 -7.78 12.79 -31.06
CA PHE A 190 -8.76 12.65 -29.97
C PHE A 190 -9.29 11.22 -29.85
N ALA A 191 -9.54 10.51 -30.95
CA ALA A 191 -9.96 9.12 -30.90
C ALA A 191 -8.89 8.24 -30.21
N ALA A 192 -7.61 8.43 -30.56
CA ALA A 192 -6.50 7.74 -29.90
C ALA A 192 -6.42 8.10 -28.40
N ALA A 193 -6.56 9.38 -28.06
CA ALA A 193 -6.52 9.83 -26.67
C ALA A 193 -7.66 9.27 -25.82
N VAL A 194 -8.88 9.18 -26.37
CA VAL A 194 -10.03 8.55 -25.68
C VAL A 194 -9.76 7.06 -25.47
N GLY A 195 -9.23 6.35 -26.47
CA GLY A 195 -8.86 4.94 -26.34
C GLY A 195 -7.83 4.71 -25.23
N GLU A 196 -6.83 5.58 -25.13
CA GLU A 196 -5.81 5.50 -24.10
C GLU A 196 -6.35 5.84 -22.71
N ALA A 197 -7.20 6.87 -22.58
CA ALA A 197 -7.85 7.21 -21.32
C ALA A 197 -8.74 6.07 -20.79
N LEU A 198 -9.43 5.34 -21.68
CA LEU A 198 -10.18 4.13 -21.32
C LEU A 198 -9.25 3.01 -20.82
N SER A 199 -8.09 2.84 -21.46
CA SER A 199 -7.08 1.88 -21.02
C SER A 199 -6.57 2.22 -19.62
N ASP A 200 -6.23 3.49 -19.38
CA ASP A 200 -5.74 3.98 -18.09
C ASP A 200 -6.79 3.80 -16.98
N ALA A 201 -8.08 4.05 -17.27
CA ALA A 201 -9.16 3.78 -16.34
C ALA A 201 -9.29 2.29 -15.98
N GLY A 202 -9.12 1.41 -16.97
CA GLY A 202 -9.06 -0.04 -16.76
C GLY A 202 -7.87 -0.45 -15.89
N ILE A 203 -6.68 0.14 -16.13
CA ILE A 203 -5.48 -0.13 -15.33
C ILE A 203 -5.70 0.30 -13.88
N ILE A 204 -6.22 1.51 -13.62
CA ILE A 204 -6.50 1.98 -12.25
C ILE A 204 -7.44 1.02 -11.53
N THR A 205 -8.52 0.60 -12.21
CA THR A 205 -9.47 -0.37 -11.65
C THR A 205 -8.78 -1.69 -11.32
N GLY A 206 -7.93 -2.21 -12.22
CA GLY A 206 -7.15 -3.42 -12.00
C GLY A 206 -6.17 -3.32 -10.83
N LEU A 207 -5.52 -2.16 -10.67
CA LEU A 207 -4.63 -1.88 -9.54
C LEU A 207 -5.40 -1.89 -8.21
N VAL A 208 -6.58 -1.26 -8.15
CA VAL A 208 -7.43 -1.25 -6.96
C VAL A 208 -7.88 -2.66 -6.61
N VAL A 209 -8.36 -3.45 -7.58
CA VAL A 209 -8.79 -4.84 -7.36
C VAL A 209 -7.63 -5.68 -6.84
N THR A 210 -6.43 -5.50 -7.41
CA THR A 210 -5.23 -6.22 -6.98
C THR A 210 -4.85 -5.87 -5.54
N LEU A 211 -4.88 -4.57 -5.18
CA LEU A 211 -4.61 -4.12 -3.82
C LEU A 211 -5.64 -4.69 -2.83
N VAL A 212 -6.94 -4.65 -3.17
CA VAL A 212 -8.01 -5.24 -2.37
C VAL A 212 -7.80 -6.75 -2.17
N GLY A 213 -7.35 -7.47 -3.20
CA GLY A 213 -7.00 -8.88 -3.11
C GLY A 213 -5.89 -9.14 -2.08
N VAL A 214 -4.82 -8.34 -2.10
CA VAL A 214 -3.74 -8.42 -1.10
C VAL A 214 -4.28 -8.13 0.30
N LEU A 215 -5.04 -7.06 0.48
CA LEU A 215 -5.61 -6.70 1.80
C LEU A 215 -6.55 -7.78 2.33
N THR A 216 -7.32 -8.43 1.46
CA THR A 216 -8.20 -9.55 1.83
C THR A 216 -7.39 -10.75 2.32
N ALA A 217 -6.29 -11.10 1.64
CA ALA A 217 -5.40 -12.15 2.11
C ALA A 217 -4.79 -11.82 3.49
N GLN A 218 -4.44 -10.55 3.71
CA GLN A 218 -3.91 -10.07 4.98
C GLN A 218 -4.97 -10.07 6.10
N ALA A 219 -6.24 -9.81 5.80
CA ALA A 219 -7.34 -9.94 6.75
C ALA A 219 -7.48 -11.39 7.26
N THR A 220 -7.30 -12.39 6.39
CA THR A 220 -7.28 -13.80 6.79
C THR A 220 -6.09 -14.11 7.70
N GLN A 221 -4.91 -13.56 7.41
CA GLN A 221 -3.74 -13.70 8.30
C GLN A 221 -3.98 -13.06 9.67
N MET A 222 -4.66 -11.92 9.72
CA MET A 222 -5.05 -11.27 10.97
C MET A 222 -6.00 -12.13 11.80
N ALA A 223 -6.93 -12.86 11.18
CA ALA A 223 -7.80 -13.80 11.89
C ALA A 223 -7.01 -14.95 12.53
N VAL A 224 -5.98 -15.46 11.84
CA VAL A 224 -5.06 -16.49 12.38
C VAL A 224 -4.26 -15.94 13.55
N ILE A 225 -3.64 -14.76 13.40
CA ILE A 225 -2.87 -14.08 14.46
C ILE A 225 -3.76 -13.83 15.68
N LYS A 226 -5.01 -13.40 15.47
CA LYS A 226 -5.98 -13.22 16.55
C LYS A 226 -6.32 -14.54 17.23
N GLY A 227 -6.43 -15.64 16.49
CA GLY A 227 -6.59 -16.97 17.07
C GLY A 227 -5.41 -17.34 17.97
N GLU A 228 -4.18 -17.16 17.49
CA GLU A 228 -2.95 -17.43 18.23
C GLU A 228 -2.80 -16.54 19.47
N ALA A 229 -3.23 -15.29 19.40
CA ALA A 229 -3.22 -14.38 20.54
C ALA A 229 -4.23 -14.77 21.63
N ASN A 230 -5.30 -15.50 21.26
CA ASN A 230 -6.27 -16.04 22.21
C ASN A 230 -5.93 -17.48 22.66
N ASP A 231 -4.91 -18.11 22.05
CA ASP A 231 -4.47 -19.43 22.47
C ASP A 231 -3.72 -19.34 23.81
N SER A 232 -4.38 -19.82 24.85
CA SER A 232 -3.86 -19.85 26.22
C SER A 232 -3.03 -21.10 26.52
N SER A 233 -2.69 -21.91 25.51
CA SER A 233 -1.93 -23.15 25.69
C SER A 233 -0.57 -22.94 26.39
N ALA A 234 0.12 -21.82 26.11
CA ALA A 234 1.34 -21.44 26.82
C ALA A 234 1.10 -20.50 28.02
N PHE A 235 -0.14 -20.11 28.29
CA PHE A 235 -0.53 -19.15 29.35
C PHE A 235 -1.55 -19.79 30.30
N PRO A 236 -1.12 -20.64 31.26
CA PRO A 236 -2.01 -21.30 32.20
C PRO A 236 -2.92 -20.30 32.94
N GLY A 237 -4.23 -20.51 32.87
CA GLY A 237 -5.21 -19.60 33.47
C GLY A 237 -5.27 -18.21 32.83
N GLY A 238 -4.79 -18.05 31.59
CA GLY A 238 -4.72 -16.77 30.88
C GLY A 238 -3.64 -15.83 31.43
N LYS A 239 -2.67 -16.37 32.17
CA LYS A 239 -1.61 -15.60 32.84
C LYS A 239 -0.24 -16.11 32.41
N TRP A 240 0.76 -15.25 32.60
CA TRP A 240 2.14 -15.67 32.50
C TRP A 240 2.43 -16.85 33.44
N PRO A 241 3.15 -17.90 33.01
CA PRO A 241 3.49 -19.03 33.88
C PRO A 241 4.25 -18.58 35.13
N SER A 242 3.73 -18.93 36.31
CA SER A 242 4.34 -18.57 37.59
C SER A 242 5.69 -19.26 37.78
N ALA A 243 6.70 -18.51 38.23
CA ALA A 243 8.02 -19.05 38.58
C ALA A 243 8.03 -19.76 39.95
N THR A 244 6.93 -19.67 40.70
CA THR A 244 6.78 -20.22 42.05
C THR A 244 5.43 -20.91 42.19
N VAL A 245 5.40 -21.99 42.97
CA VAL A 245 4.19 -22.72 43.34
C VAL A 245 3.59 -22.13 44.61
#